data_AF-A0A017TFR9-F1
#
_entry.id   AF-A0A017TFR9-F1
#
_cell.length_a   1.000
_cell.length_b   1.000
_cell.length_c   1.000
_cell.angle_alpha   90.00
_cell.angle_beta   90.00
_cell.angle_gamma   90.00
#
_symmetry.space_group_name_H-M   'P 1'
#
loop_
_entity.id
_entity.type
_entity.pdbx_description
1 polymer ?
#
loop_
_entity_poly.entity_id
_entity_poly.type
_entity_poly.pdbx_seq_one_letter_code
_entity_poly.pdbx_strand_id
1 'polypeptide(L)'
;MSLRARAAAALLLLAPALAPLPTTSVALAARATPGEPPLLVVDRDDDDGDRIPDGEQQLVPSAPELLSLPVPPRAGAGTASFELPSGLRLLAQGKPLAQGAAIPPATRRLELQALRPGRHELRLSGEPLRVSAVEVRALDGAGRTIDLARSHASFQRTPPDRLADDPLADLADPDALRFLLIGVADDLPTTVHLLSLAPSGEVLDRLPDIPLGHVSCPADAPPPLVCGSTRPIRVVADDIDRNHPVVADRSIKARLGGALVVATSSGLKLQMIRIAGPRISALGPLERYRARLRMLLVRGRPGGPPPIGGTDPEAIALVRGEVERANALWGACGISFGPPETLDARVVDPPRPHLLALGCDHGLPASGGEIRFRVDGREITARTTPGMLPLAAARVVASAVTAAGYVVRVSDNAATAASAHGATDLLIRRQGGALVNIEPPVSGRLSTDRTLTACVGAVDLEDGLQHFGDIDAIAGTVEERALIKAYDDGDPSTIDVFMVPSFAEGGRIGESFIYADGGAIRNTIIEDRAGLRVDRAAFALAHELGHVLLDDPAHPDFYGIDTPTRLMDADAANPSAYGPRRLLVDECVRALRQSGPAAPVPLLTAWPLAPLAPLAPSTARGL
;
A
#
# COMPACT_ATOMS: atom_id res chain seq x y z
N MET A 1 -19.64 -67.00 5.88
CA MET A 1 -21.10 -67.03 6.12
C MET A 1 -21.56 -65.57 6.21
N SER A 2 -22.22 -65.03 5.17
CA SER A 2 -23.67 -64.71 5.16
C SER A 2 -24.03 -63.60 6.18
N LEU A 3 -24.70 -62.48 5.88
CA LEU A 3 -25.41 -61.99 4.70
C LEU A 3 -25.60 -60.46 4.87
N ARG A 4 -26.01 -59.81 3.77
CA ARG A 4 -26.26 -58.39 3.52
C ARG A 4 -27.34 -57.75 4.40
N ALA A 5 -27.21 -56.44 4.67
CA ALA A 5 -28.32 -55.48 4.57
C ALA A 5 -27.78 -54.05 4.32
N ARG A 6 -28.24 -53.46 3.22
CA ARG A 6 -27.97 -52.08 2.78
C ARG A 6 -29.01 -51.14 3.38
N ALA A 7 -28.60 -49.95 3.80
CA ALA A 7 -29.45 -48.76 3.84
C ALA A 7 -28.58 -47.52 3.60
N ALA A 8 -28.57 -47.04 2.36
CA ALA A 8 -28.02 -45.74 1.99
C ALA A 8 -29.16 -44.73 2.03
N ALA A 9 -29.09 -43.77 2.94
CA ALA A 9 -29.97 -42.60 2.95
C ALA A 9 -29.23 -41.45 2.25
N ALA A 10 -29.66 -41.16 1.02
CA ALA A 10 -29.23 -39.99 0.27
C ALA A 10 -30.01 -38.77 0.78
N LEU A 11 -29.29 -37.80 1.36
CA LEU A 11 -29.83 -36.51 1.75
C LEU A 11 -29.76 -35.58 0.53
N LEU A 12 -30.88 -35.43 -0.18
CA LEU A 12 -31.04 -34.40 -1.21
C LEU A 12 -31.19 -33.03 -0.52
N LEU A 13 -30.17 -32.18 -0.64
CA LEU A 13 -30.27 -30.74 -0.38
C LEU A 13 -30.93 -30.08 -1.60
N LEU A 14 -32.22 -29.75 -1.48
CA LEU A 14 -32.92 -28.84 -2.37
C LEU A 14 -32.40 -27.41 -2.11
N ALA A 15 -31.59 -26.90 -3.03
CA ALA A 15 -31.33 -25.46 -3.12
C ALA A 15 -32.52 -24.78 -3.83
N PRO A 16 -33.16 -23.75 -3.24
CA PRO A 16 -34.11 -22.96 -3.98
C PRO A 16 -33.34 -22.05 -4.95
N ALA A 17 -33.66 -22.15 -6.23
CA ALA A 17 -33.25 -21.19 -7.24
C ALA A 17 -33.91 -19.84 -6.91
N LEU A 18 -33.17 -18.94 -6.25
CA LEU A 18 -33.54 -17.53 -6.16
C LEU A 18 -33.39 -16.91 -7.54
N ALA A 19 -34.52 -16.58 -8.15
CA ALA A 19 -34.56 -15.71 -9.32
C ALA A 19 -33.97 -14.34 -8.96
N PRO A 20 -33.18 -13.71 -9.86
CA PRO A 20 -32.70 -12.36 -9.64
C PRO A 20 -33.89 -11.39 -9.65
N LEU A 21 -34.18 -10.79 -8.50
CA LEU A 21 -35.06 -9.63 -8.41
C LEU A 21 -34.42 -8.49 -9.23
N PRO A 22 -35.19 -7.76 -10.05
CA PRO A 22 -34.66 -6.58 -10.73
C PRO A 22 -34.20 -5.57 -9.68
N THR A 23 -32.92 -5.23 -9.73
CA THR A 23 -32.33 -4.11 -8.99
C THR A 23 -32.91 -2.81 -9.52
N THR A 24 -34.06 -2.39 -8.98
CA THR A 24 -34.49 -0.99 -9.10
C THR A 24 -33.60 -0.17 -8.18
N SER A 25 -32.60 0.49 -8.76
CA SER A 25 -31.90 1.60 -8.12
C SER A 25 -32.92 2.68 -7.77
N VAL A 26 -33.36 2.71 -6.51
CA VAL A 26 -34.06 3.86 -5.96
C VAL A 26 -32.97 4.88 -5.63
N ALA A 27 -32.66 5.75 -6.60
CA ALA A 27 -31.93 6.97 -6.31
C ALA A 27 -32.80 7.78 -5.32
N LEU A 28 -32.28 8.04 -4.12
CA LEU A 28 -32.83 9.09 -3.27
C LEU A 28 -32.53 10.41 -3.98
N ALA A 29 -33.44 10.84 -4.85
CA ALA A 29 -33.51 12.25 -5.21
C ALA A 29 -33.72 13.02 -3.90
N ALA A 30 -32.85 13.98 -3.61
CA ALA A 30 -33.08 14.97 -2.58
C ALA A 30 -34.50 15.55 -2.82
N ARG A 31 -35.45 15.18 -1.96
CA ARG A 31 -36.77 15.80 -1.97
C ARG A 31 -36.56 17.21 -1.48
N ALA A 32 -36.52 18.16 -2.41
CA ALA A 32 -36.53 19.58 -2.09
C ALA A 32 -37.65 19.88 -1.08
N THR A 33 -37.32 20.60 -0.01
CA THR A 33 -38.31 21.21 0.88
C THR A 33 -39.24 22.07 0.01
N PRO A 34 -40.58 21.99 0.16
CA PRO A 34 -41.48 22.78 -0.67
C PRO A 34 -41.18 24.28 -0.51
N GLY A 35 -40.59 24.90 -1.53
CA GLY A 35 -40.27 26.34 -1.57
C GLY A 35 -38.78 26.70 -1.69
N GLU A 36 -37.86 25.77 -1.46
CA GLU A 36 -36.41 26.02 -1.62
C GLU A 36 -35.89 25.51 -2.97
N PRO A 37 -35.05 26.29 -3.69
CA PRO A 37 -34.46 25.83 -4.94
C PRO A 37 -33.54 24.63 -4.67
N PRO A 38 -33.56 23.57 -5.50
CA PRO A 38 -32.61 22.47 -5.39
C PRO A 38 -31.17 22.99 -5.45
N LEU A 39 -30.32 22.46 -4.55
CA LEU A 39 -28.89 22.74 -4.53
C LEU A 39 -28.17 21.77 -5.48
N LEU A 40 -27.44 22.33 -6.43
CA LEU A 40 -26.52 21.68 -7.34
C LEU A 40 -25.09 21.96 -6.91
N VAL A 41 -24.16 21.18 -7.45
CA VAL A 41 -22.74 21.38 -7.24
C VAL A 41 -22.03 21.51 -8.57
N VAL A 42 -21.08 22.44 -8.64
CA VAL A 42 -20.23 22.58 -9.82
C VAL A 42 -19.26 21.41 -9.85
N ASP A 43 -19.44 20.59 -10.87
CA ASP A 43 -18.82 19.28 -10.96
C ASP A 43 -17.38 19.38 -11.51
N ARG A 44 -16.40 19.21 -10.63
CA ARG A 44 -14.96 19.45 -10.88
C ARG A 44 -14.07 18.25 -10.58
N ASP A 45 -14.64 17.19 -10.00
CA ASP A 45 -13.94 15.99 -9.59
C ASP A 45 -13.92 14.94 -10.70
N ASP A 46 -13.23 13.85 -10.40
CA ASP A 46 -12.98 12.71 -11.28
C ASP A 46 -13.35 11.42 -10.53
N ASP A 47 -14.65 11.09 -10.57
CA ASP A 47 -15.19 9.93 -9.88
C ASP A 47 -14.82 8.61 -10.59
N ASP A 48 -14.65 8.67 -11.91
CA ASP A 48 -14.37 7.51 -12.75
C ASP A 48 -12.87 7.25 -12.98
N GLY A 49 -12.00 8.18 -12.57
CA GLY A 49 -10.55 8.06 -12.59
C GLY A 49 -9.91 8.36 -13.95
N ASP A 50 -10.62 9.02 -14.87
CA ASP A 50 -10.14 9.35 -16.22
C ASP A 50 -9.34 10.67 -16.30
N ARG A 51 -9.24 11.39 -15.17
CA ARG A 51 -8.57 12.70 -14.99
C ARG A 51 -9.19 13.85 -15.77
N ILE A 52 -10.43 13.69 -16.20
CA ILE A 52 -11.22 14.73 -16.83
C ILE A 52 -12.31 15.10 -15.83
N PRO A 53 -12.41 16.38 -15.42
CA PRO A 53 -13.53 16.82 -14.61
C PRO A 53 -14.86 16.38 -15.24
N ASP A 54 -15.77 15.80 -14.47
CA ASP A 54 -17.04 15.29 -14.98
C ASP A 54 -17.83 16.39 -15.71
N GLY A 55 -17.72 17.66 -15.26
CA GLY A 55 -18.25 18.86 -15.92
C GLY A 55 -17.70 19.16 -17.32
N GLU A 56 -16.54 18.59 -17.69
CA GLU A 56 -15.88 18.71 -18.99
C GLU A 56 -16.12 17.49 -19.89
N GLN A 57 -16.57 16.36 -19.34
CA GLN A 57 -16.81 15.13 -20.10
C GLN A 57 -17.96 15.25 -21.11
N GLN A 58 -17.86 14.48 -22.20
CA GLN A 58 -18.91 14.36 -23.23
C GLN A 58 -19.97 13.29 -22.89
N LEU A 59 -19.64 12.36 -22.01
CA LEU A 59 -20.52 11.30 -21.55
C LEU A 59 -20.36 11.18 -20.05
N VAL A 60 -21.27 11.78 -19.30
CA VAL A 60 -21.23 11.80 -17.85
C VAL A 60 -21.93 10.55 -17.29
N PRO A 61 -21.28 9.78 -16.41
CA PRO A 61 -21.93 8.76 -15.60
C PRO A 61 -23.11 9.33 -14.79
N SER A 62 -23.99 8.47 -14.28
CA SER A 62 -24.99 8.96 -13.33
C SER A 62 -24.33 9.08 -11.97
N ALA A 63 -24.47 10.24 -11.33
CA ALA A 63 -23.82 10.55 -10.06
C ALA A 63 -24.82 11.24 -9.09
N PRO A 64 -24.68 11.08 -7.77
CA PRO A 64 -25.58 11.66 -6.76
C PRO A 64 -25.75 13.19 -6.81
N GLU A 65 -24.75 13.92 -7.31
CA GLU A 65 -24.69 15.37 -7.45
C GLU A 65 -25.49 15.90 -8.65
N LEU A 66 -25.89 15.01 -9.57
CA LEU A 66 -26.74 15.35 -10.71
C LEU A 66 -28.21 15.42 -10.27
N LEU A 67 -28.89 16.52 -10.61
CA LEU A 67 -30.32 16.63 -10.36
C LEU A 67 -31.11 15.89 -11.42
N SER A 68 -31.70 14.77 -11.03
CA SER A 68 -32.66 14.05 -11.88
C SER A 68 -33.93 14.88 -12.09
N LEU A 69 -34.26 15.13 -13.35
CA LEU A 69 -35.47 15.84 -13.77
C LEU A 69 -36.52 14.86 -14.29
N PRO A 70 -37.82 15.15 -14.10
CA PRO A 70 -38.88 14.35 -14.69
C PRO A 70 -38.76 14.38 -16.22
N VAL A 71 -38.75 13.20 -16.84
CA VAL A 71 -38.81 13.10 -18.31
C VAL A 71 -40.23 13.50 -18.75
N PRO A 72 -40.38 14.48 -19.66
CA PRO A 72 -41.70 14.87 -20.16
C PRO A 72 -42.44 13.67 -20.76
N PRO A 73 -43.73 13.46 -20.45
CA PRO A 73 -44.50 12.38 -21.04
C PRO A 73 -44.54 12.53 -22.56
N ARG A 74 -44.57 11.40 -23.29
CA ARG A 74 -44.76 11.35 -24.75
C ARG A 74 -46.15 11.86 -25.14
N ALA A 75 -46.42 13.15 -25.00
CA ALA A 75 -47.61 13.79 -25.53
C ALA A 75 -47.34 14.19 -26.98
N GLY A 76 -48.28 13.91 -27.87
CA GLY A 76 -48.10 13.88 -29.33
C GLY A 76 -47.31 15.06 -29.92
N ALA A 77 -46.34 14.72 -30.78
CA ALA A 77 -45.66 15.59 -31.74
C ALA A 77 -45.00 16.90 -31.26
N GLY A 78 -45.00 17.21 -29.95
CA GLY A 78 -44.27 18.34 -29.38
C GLY A 78 -42.93 17.88 -28.81
N THR A 79 -41.82 18.31 -29.41
CA THR A 79 -40.49 18.17 -28.79
C THR A 79 -40.42 19.03 -27.54
N ALA A 80 -40.23 18.42 -26.37
CA ALA A 80 -40.03 19.17 -25.13
C ALA A 80 -38.84 20.12 -25.30
N SER A 81 -39.11 21.43 -25.19
CA SER A 81 -38.11 22.48 -25.31
C SER A 81 -37.53 22.84 -23.94
N PHE A 82 -36.32 23.39 -23.95
CA PHE A 82 -35.68 23.90 -22.75
C PHE A 82 -34.91 25.18 -23.04
N GLU A 83 -34.83 26.05 -22.03
CA GLU A 83 -33.99 27.25 -22.02
C GLU A 83 -33.07 27.16 -20.79
N LEU A 84 -31.76 27.24 -21.01
CA LEU A 84 -30.73 27.11 -19.96
C LEU A 84 -29.79 28.32 -19.99
N PRO A 85 -29.38 28.83 -18.82
CA PRO A 85 -28.27 29.77 -18.71
C PRO A 85 -26.93 29.06 -18.96
N SER A 86 -25.89 29.84 -19.32
CA SER A 86 -24.53 29.30 -19.60
C SER A 86 -23.84 28.61 -18.42
N GLY A 87 -24.35 28.80 -17.20
CA GLY A 87 -23.85 28.15 -15.99
C GLY A 87 -24.42 26.74 -15.75
N LEU A 88 -25.30 26.24 -16.62
CA LEU A 88 -25.92 24.92 -16.52
C LEU A 88 -25.79 24.15 -17.83
N ARG A 89 -25.78 22.82 -17.76
CA ARG A 89 -26.02 21.96 -18.93
C ARG A 89 -27.00 20.84 -18.61
N LEU A 90 -27.78 20.47 -19.61
CA LEU A 90 -28.78 19.41 -19.53
C LEU A 90 -28.27 18.14 -20.20
N LEU A 91 -28.37 17.03 -19.49
CA LEU A 91 -27.86 15.72 -19.91
C LEU A 91 -29.02 14.79 -20.25
N ALA A 92 -29.02 14.22 -21.45
CA ALA A 92 -29.93 13.14 -21.84
C ALA A 92 -29.13 11.84 -21.95
N GLN A 93 -29.43 10.87 -21.07
CA GLN A 93 -28.67 9.62 -20.97
C GLN A 93 -27.16 9.88 -20.78
N GLY A 94 -26.80 10.91 -20.00
CA GLY A 94 -25.42 11.32 -19.75
C GLY A 94 -24.77 12.16 -20.84
N LYS A 95 -25.43 12.38 -21.98
CA LYS A 95 -24.88 13.21 -23.07
C LYS A 95 -25.40 14.65 -22.96
N PRO A 96 -24.54 15.67 -23.06
CA PRO A 96 -24.97 17.06 -23.03
C PRO A 96 -25.79 17.40 -24.28
N LEU A 97 -26.92 18.08 -24.06
CA LEU A 97 -27.76 18.61 -25.12
C LEU A 97 -27.32 20.04 -25.48
N ALA A 98 -27.23 20.35 -26.77
CA ALA A 98 -27.01 21.71 -27.23
C ALA A 98 -28.23 22.59 -26.92
N GLN A 99 -28.01 23.88 -26.63
CA GLN A 99 -29.09 24.82 -26.34
C GLN A 99 -30.12 24.84 -27.48
N GLY A 100 -31.41 24.73 -27.12
CA GLY A 100 -32.51 24.68 -28.09
C GLY A 100 -32.69 23.35 -28.82
N ALA A 101 -31.86 22.34 -28.55
CA ALA A 101 -32.08 20.99 -29.08
C ALA A 101 -33.35 20.38 -28.48
N ALA A 102 -33.98 19.48 -29.23
CA ALA A 102 -35.10 18.70 -28.71
C ALA A 102 -34.61 17.57 -27.78
N ILE A 103 -35.31 17.34 -26.67
CA ILE A 103 -35.07 16.17 -25.82
C ILE A 103 -35.45 14.89 -26.61
N PRO A 104 -34.54 13.91 -26.76
CA PRO A 104 -34.84 12.69 -27.53
C PRO A 104 -36.05 11.92 -26.95
N PRO A 105 -37.01 11.45 -27.78
CA PRO A 105 -38.24 10.77 -27.30
C PRO A 105 -38.03 9.43 -26.58
N ALA A 106 -36.81 8.88 -26.64
CA ALA A 106 -36.39 7.65 -25.97
C ALA A 106 -35.54 7.90 -24.72
N THR A 107 -35.43 9.16 -24.28
CA THR A 107 -34.71 9.53 -23.06
C THR A 107 -35.40 8.90 -21.85
N ARG A 108 -34.66 8.12 -21.06
CA ARG A 108 -35.12 7.54 -19.79
C ARG A 108 -34.51 8.25 -18.58
N ARG A 109 -33.42 9.00 -18.81
CA ARG A 109 -32.63 9.71 -17.81
C ARG A 109 -32.38 11.12 -18.32
N LEU A 110 -32.92 12.10 -17.60
CA LEU A 110 -32.74 13.52 -17.86
C LEU A 110 -32.17 14.14 -16.59
N GLU A 111 -30.98 14.70 -16.67
CA GLU A 111 -30.23 15.19 -15.50
C GLU A 111 -29.74 16.62 -15.76
N LEU A 112 -29.67 17.43 -14.72
CA LEU A 112 -29.13 18.78 -14.74
C LEU A 112 -27.81 18.83 -13.98
N GLN A 113 -26.82 19.49 -14.58
CA GLN A 113 -25.48 19.66 -14.01
C GLN A 113 -25.11 21.14 -14.00
N ALA A 114 -24.50 21.59 -12.90
CA ALA A 114 -23.99 22.95 -12.79
C ALA A 114 -22.55 23.04 -13.30
N LEU A 115 -22.26 24.13 -14.03
CA LEU A 115 -20.93 24.47 -14.55
C LEU A 115 -20.36 25.73 -13.87
N ARG A 116 -21.21 26.52 -13.20
CA ARG A 116 -20.83 27.74 -12.48
C ARG A 116 -21.66 27.91 -11.20
N PRO A 117 -21.06 28.43 -10.11
CA PRO A 117 -21.80 28.73 -8.89
C PRO A 117 -22.78 29.89 -9.10
N GLY A 118 -23.82 29.95 -8.26
CA GLY A 118 -24.85 30.99 -8.28
C GLY A 118 -26.27 30.47 -8.43
N ARG A 119 -27.24 31.38 -8.40
CA ARG A 119 -28.65 31.07 -8.66
C ARG A 119 -28.93 31.12 -10.15
N HIS A 120 -29.58 30.07 -10.65
CA HIS A 120 -29.92 29.91 -12.05
C HIS A 120 -31.43 29.71 -12.20
N GLU A 121 -32.01 30.32 -13.23
CA GLU A 121 -33.39 30.08 -13.64
C GLU A 121 -33.37 29.42 -15.02
N LEU A 122 -33.99 28.25 -15.14
CA LEU A 122 -34.15 27.54 -16.40
C LEU A 122 -35.64 27.30 -16.69
N ARG A 123 -35.98 27.01 -17.93
CA ARG A 123 -37.34 26.59 -18.31
C ARG A 123 -37.29 25.21 -18.93
N LEU A 124 -38.14 24.31 -18.46
CA LEU A 124 -38.32 22.97 -19.01
C LEU A 124 -39.77 22.80 -19.43
N SER A 125 -40.01 22.61 -20.73
CA SER A 125 -41.37 22.56 -21.30
C SER A 125 -42.23 23.78 -20.94
N GLY A 126 -41.62 24.96 -20.79
CA GLY A 126 -42.28 26.21 -20.41
C GLY A 126 -42.42 26.44 -18.89
N GLU A 127 -42.17 25.42 -18.07
CA GLU A 127 -42.22 25.55 -16.61
C GLU A 127 -40.89 26.11 -16.07
N PRO A 128 -40.91 27.21 -15.29
CA PRO A 128 -39.72 27.75 -14.68
C PRO A 128 -39.24 26.86 -13.52
N LEU A 129 -37.94 26.55 -13.51
CA LEU A 129 -37.27 25.88 -12.42
C LEU A 129 -36.10 26.76 -11.96
N ARG A 130 -36.05 27.02 -10.65
CA ARG A 130 -34.93 27.72 -10.02
C ARG A 130 -34.05 26.71 -9.31
N VAL A 131 -32.74 26.83 -9.51
CA VAL A 131 -31.72 26.03 -8.84
C VAL A 131 -30.64 26.94 -8.30
N SER A 132 -29.97 26.52 -7.23
CA SER A 132 -28.75 27.17 -6.76
C SER A 132 -27.57 26.23 -6.95
N ALA A 133 -26.41 26.75 -7.29
CA ALA A 133 -25.19 25.98 -7.47
C ALA A 133 -24.09 26.51 -6.54
N VAL A 134 -23.41 25.60 -5.85
CA VAL A 134 -22.20 25.90 -5.07
C VAL A 134 -21.00 25.28 -5.78
N GLU A 135 -19.86 25.96 -5.76
CA GLU A 135 -18.58 25.43 -6.21
C GLU A 135 -17.73 25.10 -4.99
N VAL A 136 -17.08 23.93 -5.01
CA VAL A 136 -16.05 23.59 -4.02
C VAL A 136 -14.70 23.56 -4.72
N ARG A 137 -13.71 24.27 -4.16
CA ARG A 137 -12.32 24.22 -4.59
C ARG A 137 -11.47 23.64 -3.46
N ALA A 138 -10.50 22.81 -3.81
CA ALA A 138 -9.43 22.43 -2.89
C ALA A 138 -8.27 23.43 -3.02
N LEU A 139 -7.73 23.84 -1.88
CA LEU A 139 -6.52 24.66 -1.78
C LEU A 139 -5.50 23.92 -0.92
N ASP A 140 -4.21 24.10 -1.18
CA ASP A 140 -3.17 23.65 -0.26
C ASP A 140 -3.00 24.62 0.94
N GLY A 141 -2.11 24.28 1.87
CA GLY A 141 -1.80 25.15 3.00
C GLY A 141 -1.34 26.54 2.57
N ALA A 142 -0.64 26.66 1.45
CA ALA A 142 -0.17 27.95 0.90
C ALA A 142 -1.23 28.70 0.06
N GLY A 143 -2.46 28.20 -0.02
CA GLY A 143 -3.58 28.87 -0.71
C GLY A 143 -3.60 28.64 -2.21
N ARG A 144 -2.77 27.75 -2.73
CA ARG A 144 -2.74 27.40 -4.15
C ARG A 144 -3.85 26.41 -4.46
N THR A 145 -4.54 26.63 -5.57
CA THR A 145 -5.60 25.74 -6.03
C THR A 145 -5.06 24.37 -6.40
N ILE A 146 -5.78 23.33 -5.97
CA ILE A 146 -5.56 21.93 -6.32
C ILE A 146 -6.68 21.53 -7.27
N ASP A 147 -6.30 21.02 -8.44
CA ASP A 147 -7.25 20.46 -9.40
C ASP A 147 -7.77 19.12 -8.88
N LEU A 148 -9.08 19.04 -8.60
CA LEU A 148 -9.73 17.89 -7.98
C LEU A 148 -9.71 16.64 -8.87
N ALA A 149 -9.66 16.82 -10.20
CA ALA A 149 -9.61 15.73 -11.18
C ALA A 149 -8.18 15.32 -11.55
N ARG A 150 -7.26 16.30 -11.63
CA ARG A 150 -5.90 16.09 -12.16
C ARG A 150 -4.82 16.00 -11.09
N SER A 151 -5.17 16.25 -9.83
CA SER A 151 -4.28 16.18 -8.68
C SER A 151 -4.88 15.32 -7.57
N HIS A 152 -4.30 15.36 -6.38
CA HIS A 152 -4.65 14.48 -5.27
C HIS A 152 -4.29 15.06 -3.91
N ALA A 153 -5.00 14.62 -2.88
CA ALA A 153 -4.60 14.76 -1.49
C ALA A 153 -3.35 13.91 -1.21
N SER A 154 -2.45 14.43 -0.38
CA SER A 154 -1.23 13.77 0.10
C SER A 154 -1.30 13.64 1.61
N PHE A 155 -0.61 12.64 2.16
CA PHE A 155 -0.56 12.46 3.60
C PHE A 155 0.30 13.52 4.27
N GLN A 156 -0.10 13.84 5.49
CA GLN A 156 0.57 14.76 6.37
C GLN A 156 1.94 14.22 6.81
N ARG A 157 2.97 15.06 6.70
CA ARG A 157 4.36 14.70 7.05
C ARG A 157 4.98 15.59 8.12
N THR A 158 4.27 16.62 8.55
CA THR A 158 4.67 17.48 9.68
C THR A 158 4.05 16.97 10.98
N PRO A 159 4.68 17.22 12.15
CA PRO A 159 4.03 16.98 13.44
C PRO A 159 2.72 17.76 13.60
N PRO A 160 1.76 17.26 14.41
CA PRO A 160 0.59 18.02 14.81
C PRO A 160 0.97 19.35 15.47
N ASP A 161 0.43 20.46 14.96
CA ASP A 161 0.74 21.80 15.40
C ASP A 161 -0.53 22.60 15.74
N ARG A 162 -0.39 23.62 16.60
CA ARG A 162 -1.47 24.59 16.82
C ARG A 162 -1.51 25.54 15.63
N LEU A 163 -2.72 25.87 15.19
CA LEU A 163 -2.89 26.98 14.24
C LEU A 163 -2.48 28.29 14.93
N ALA A 164 -2.04 29.25 14.11
CA ALA A 164 -1.79 30.61 14.53
C ALA A 164 -3.10 31.32 14.93
N ASP A 165 -3.00 32.59 15.35
CA ASP A 165 -4.14 33.41 15.77
C ASP A 165 -5.22 33.53 14.69
N ASP A 166 -4.83 33.58 13.42
CA ASP A 166 -5.74 33.42 12.29
C ASP A 166 -5.75 31.94 11.82
N PRO A 167 -6.82 31.18 12.12
CA PRO A 167 -6.92 29.77 11.77
C PRO A 167 -7.22 29.52 10.29
N LEU A 168 -7.46 30.57 9.49
CA LEU A 168 -7.74 30.49 8.05
C LEU A 168 -6.57 30.99 7.20
N ALA A 169 -5.53 31.57 7.82
CA ALA A 169 -4.34 32.04 7.15
C ALA A 169 -3.57 30.91 6.44
N ASP A 170 -2.73 31.32 5.49
CA ASP A 170 -1.87 30.40 4.76
C ASP A 170 -0.79 29.78 5.67
N LEU A 171 -0.52 28.50 5.45
CA LEU A 171 0.49 27.69 6.11
C LEU A 171 1.63 27.33 5.16
N ALA A 172 2.82 27.10 5.71
CA ALA A 172 3.96 26.54 4.98
C ALA A 172 3.85 25.01 4.78
N ASP A 173 2.64 24.45 4.86
CA ASP A 173 2.36 23.02 4.80
C ASP A 173 1.70 22.67 3.46
N PRO A 174 2.46 22.10 2.50
CA PRO A 174 1.91 21.81 1.20
C PRO A 174 0.98 20.61 1.18
N ASP A 175 0.89 19.80 2.25
CA ASP A 175 0.01 18.62 2.32
C ASP A 175 -1.38 18.96 2.84
N ALA A 176 -1.45 19.91 3.78
CA ALA A 176 -2.70 20.40 4.34
C ALA A 176 -3.67 20.88 3.26
N LEU A 177 -4.96 20.59 3.45
CA LEU A 177 -6.03 20.92 2.51
C LEU A 177 -6.99 21.93 3.13
N ARG A 178 -7.43 22.90 2.34
CA ARG A 178 -8.62 23.72 2.67
C ARG A 178 -9.67 23.50 1.60
N PHE A 179 -10.92 23.40 2.01
CA PHE A 179 -12.05 23.35 1.10
C PHE A 179 -12.74 24.71 1.12
N LEU A 180 -12.67 25.40 -0.01
CA LEU A 180 -13.28 26.69 -0.26
C LEU A 180 -14.62 26.48 -0.96
N LEU A 181 -15.71 26.89 -0.33
CA LEU A 181 -17.03 26.88 -0.91
C LEU A 181 -17.39 28.28 -1.42
N ILE A 182 -17.87 28.35 -2.65
CA ILE A 182 -18.22 29.59 -3.35
C ILE A 182 -19.69 29.50 -3.76
N GLY A 183 -20.50 30.47 -3.34
CA GLY A 183 -21.94 30.45 -3.60
C GLY A 183 -22.64 31.74 -3.22
N VAL A 184 -23.96 31.74 -3.32
CA VAL A 184 -24.80 32.81 -2.77
C VAL A 184 -24.90 32.63 -1.26
N ALA A 185 -24.89 33.73 -0.50
CA ALA A 185 -24.78 33.70 0.95
C ALA A 185 -25.82 32.81 1.66
N ASP A 186 -27.10 32.88 1.24
CA ASP A 186 -28.15 32.06 1.85
C ASP A 186 -28.08 30.58 1.48
N ASP A 187 -27.36 30.26 0.40
CA ASP A 187 -27.29 28.90 -0.16
C ASP A 187 -25.99 28.17 0.24
N LEU A 188 -25.03 28.89 0.86
CA LEU A 188 -23.83 28.28 1.42
C LEU A 188 -24.14 27.61 2.76
N PRO A 189 -23.71 26.36 2.97
CA PRO A 189 -23.86 25.72 4.26
C PRO A 189 -22.94 26.39 5.29
N THR A 190 -23.31 26.38 6.56
CA THR A 190 -22.46 26.89 7.65
C THR A 190 -21.40 25.87 8.07
N THR A 191 -21.65 24.59 7.84
CA THR A 191 -20.74 23.48 8.10
C THR A 191 -20.70 22.50 6.94
N VAL A 192 -19.61 21.75 6.84
CA VAL A 192 -19.47 20.62 5.91
C VAL A 192 -19.04 19.36 6.65
N HIS A 193 -19.19 18.22 6.00
CA HIS A 193 -18.67 16.94 6.45
C HIS A 193 -17.55 16.49 5.52
N LEU A 194 -16.53 15.85 6.08
CA LEU A 194 -15.57 15.08 5.29
C LEU A 194 -15.72 13.60 5.58
N LEU A 195 -15.77 12.81 4.51
CA LEU A 195 -15.73 11.36 4.55
C LEU A 195 -14.44 10.89 3.90
N SER A 196 -13.75 9.98 4.54
CA SER A 196 -12.60 9.30 3.95
C SER A 196 -13.04 7.94 3.43
N LEU A 197 -12.76 7.67 2.16
CA LEU A 197 -13.09 6.42 1.49
C LEU A 197 -11.83 5.60 1.21
N ALA A 198 -11.90 4.31 1.46
CA ALA A 198 -10.93 3.35 0.96
C ALA A 198 -11.02 3.21 -0.57
N PRO A 199 -9.99 2.64 -1.23
CA PRO A 199 -10.10 2.26 -2.65
C PRO A 199 -11.30 1.34 -2.95
N SER A 200 -11.77 0.58 -1.97
CA SER A 200 -12.96 -0.29 -2.04
C SER A 200 -14.30 0.46 -1.92
N GLY A 201 -14.29 1.78 -1.72
CA GLY A 201 -15.50 2.57 -1.45
C GLY A 201 -16.01 2.49 0.00
N GLU A 202 -15.36 1.70 0.86
CA GLU A 202 -15.67 1.65 2.30
C GLU A 202 -15.35 2.98 2.98
N VAL A 203 -16.23 3.46 3.85
CA VAL A 203 -15.97 4.66 4.67
C VAL A 203 -15.00 4.29 5.80
N LEU A 204 -13.81 4.91 5.80
CA LEU A 204 -12.75 4.69 6.79
C LEU A 204 -12.87 5.61 8.00
N ASP A 205 -13.26 6.85 7.77
CA ASP A 205 -13.30 7.88 8.80
C ASP A 205 -14.26 9.00 8.40
N ARG A 206 -14.70 9.78 9.40
CA ARG A 206 -15.59 10.92 9.25
C ARG A 206 -15.10 12.07 10.10
N LEU A 207 -15.13 13.26 9.53
CA LEU A 207 -14.95 14.52 10.24
C LEU A 207 -16.22 15.36 10.06
N PRO A 208 -17.17 15.28 11.02
CA PRO A 208 -18.45 15.97 10.93
C PRO A 208 -18.34 17.45 11.33
N ASP A 209 -19.36 18.21 10.96
CA ASP A 209 -19.64 19.60 11.38
C ASP A 209 -18.45 20.55 11.32
N ILE A 210 -17.65 20.47 10.24
CA ILE A 210 -16.50 21.35 10.05
C ILE A 210 -17.02 22.76 9.74
N PRO A 211 -16.73 23.77 10.58
CA PRO A 211 -17.23 25.12 10.37
C PRO A 211 -16.53 25.77 9.17
N LEU A 212 -17.31 26.54 8.41
CA LEU A 212 -16.78 27.41 7.37
C LEU A 212 -16.57 28.82 7.93
N GLY A 213 -15.33 29.27 7.90
CA GLY A 213 -14.98 30.65 8.19
C GLY A 213 -15.09 31.53 6.95
N HIS A 214 -15.56 32.77 7.11
CA HIS A 214 -15.66 33.71 6.01
C HIS A 214 -14.27 34.12 5.52
N VAL A 215 -14.05 34.07 4.21
CA VAL A 215 -12.80 34.48 3.56
C VAL A 215 -13.10 35.31 2.32
N SER A 216 -12.10 36.06 1.85
CA SER A 216 -12.20 36.75 0.56
C SER A 216 -12.29 35.73 -0.57
N CYS A 217 -13.20 35.96 -1.51
CA CYS A 217 -13.28 35.11 -2.70
C CYS A 217 -12.08 35.32 -3.64
N PRO A 218 -11.65 34.26 -4.35
CA PRO A 218 -10.73 34.39 -5.47
C PRO A 218 -11.20 35.43 -6.50
N ALA A 219 -10.27 36.08 -7.19
CA ALA A 219 -10.58 37.16 -8.13
C ALA A 219 -11.46 36.73 -9.32
N ASP A 220 -11.48 35.43 -9.63
CA ASP A 220 -12.30 34.84 -10.69
C ASP A 220 -13.72 34.46 -10.23
N ALA A 221 -14.04 34.59 -8.94
CA ALA A 221 -15.41 34.41 -8.44
C ALA A 221 -16.27 35.64 -8.81
N PRO A 222 -17.36 35.46 -9.58
CA PRO A 222 -18.19 36.59 -9.98
C PRO A 222 -18.96 37.17 -8.78
N PRO A 223 -19.07 38.51 -8.65
CA PRO A 223 -20.03 39.11 -7.71
C PRO A 223 -21.47 38.71 -8.06
N PRO A 224 -22.40 38.58 -7.09
CA PRO A 224 -22.28 38.88 -5.65
C PRO A 224 -21.96 37.63 -4.80
N LEU A 225 -21.20 36.66 -5.31
CA LEU A 225 -20.89 35.44 -4.56
C LEU A 225 -20.02 35.73 -3.34
N VAL A 226 -20.19 34.89 -2.31
CA VAL A 226 -19.41 34.90 -1.08
C VAL A 226 -18.68 33.58 -0.91
N CYS A 227 -17.67 33.57 -0.03
CA CYS A 227 -16.82 32.42 0.18
C CYS A 227 -16.70 32.03 1.65
N GLY A 228 -16.73 30.72 1.89
CA GLY A 228 -16.46 30.11 3.18
C GLY A 228 -15.37 29.06 3.03
N SER A 229 -14.39 29.04 3.94
CA SER A 229 -13.30 28.07 3.93
C SER A 229 -13.30 27.23 5.20
N THR A 230 -12.99 25.95 5.07
CA THR A 230 -12.57 25.15 6.23
C THR A 230 -11.23 25.68 6.77
N ARG A 231 -10.94 25.34 8.03
CA ARG A 231 -9.56 25.35 8.53
C ARG A 231 -8.72 24.29 7.78
N PRO A 232 -7.37 24.38 7.81
CA PRO A 232 -6.50 23.39 7.18
C PRO A 232 -6.71 21.98 7.74
N ILE A 233 -7.19 21.08 6.88
CA ILE A 233 -7.45 19.66 7.10
C ILE A 233 -6.17 18.87 6.85
N ARG A 234 -5.88 17.93 7.75
CA ARG A 234 -4.73 17.04 7.71
C ARG A 234 -5.20 15.63 7.34
N VAL A 235 -4.65 15.09 6.26
CA VAL A 235 -4.90 13.71 5.84
C VAL A 235 -3.83 12.84 6.46
N VAL A 236 -4.21 11.89 7.32
CA VAL A 236 -3.24 11.14 8.13
C VAL A 236 -3.38 9.65 7.91
N ALA A 237 -2.29 8.91 8.13
CA ALA A 237 -2.25 7.47 7.87
C ALA A 237 -2.71 6.62 9.06
N ASP A 238 -2.52 7.11 10.29
CA ASP A 238 -2.71 6.33 11.51
C ASP A 238 -3.63 7.02 12.54
N ASP A 239 -4.00 6.23 13.55
CA ASP A 239 -4.89 6.67 14.62
C ASP A 239 -4.21 7.60 15.63
N ILE A 240 -2.87 7.63 15.70
CA ILE A 240 -2.13 8.48 16.63
C ILE A 240 -2.26 9.93 16.19
N ASP A 241 -1.96 10.22 14.91
CA ASP A 241 -2.13 11.57 14.36
C ASP A 241 -3.61 11.95 14.28
N ARG A 242 -4.49 11.00 13.91
CA ARG A 242 -5.95 11.23 13.82
C ARG A 242 -6.57 11.69 15.14
N ASN A 243 -6.12 11.12 16.25
CA ASN A 243 -6.66 11.38 17.59
C ASN A 243 -5.83 12.40 18.37
N HIS A 244 -4.81 13.01 17.75
CA HIS A 244 -3.93 13.94 18.45
C HIS A 244 -4.73 15.19 18.92
N PRO A 245 -4.73 15.53 20.23
CA PRO A 245 -5.65 16.53 20.80
C PRO A 245 -5.60 17.92 20.16
N VAL A 246 -4.46 18.31 19.60
CA VAL A 246 -4.25 19.62 18.97
C VAL A 246 -4.88 19.72 17.57
N VAL A 247 -5.16 18.60 16.92
CA VAL A 247 -5.61 18.56 15.51
C VAL A 247 -6.79 17.62 15.26
N ALA A 248 -7.34 16.96 16.29
CA ALA A 248 -8.40 15.95 16.15
C ALA A 248 -9.66 16.46 15.43
N ASP A 249 -9.92 17.76 15.50
CA ASP A 249 -11.04 18.48 14.86
C ASP A 249 -10.75 18.90 13.41
N ARG A 250 -9.53 18.65 12.92
CA ARG A 250 -9.07 18.95 11.55
C ARG A 250 -8.21 17.84 10.97
N SER A 251 -8.25 16.64 11.54
CA SER A 251 -7.49 15.48 11.08
C SER A 251 -8.44 14.37 10.65
N ILE A 252 -8.18 13.78 9.50
CA ILE A 252 -8.97 12.68 8.95
C ILE A 252 -8.06 11.55 8.49
N LYS A 253 -8.32 10.35 8.96
CA LYS A 253 -7.56 9.15 8.60
C LYS A 253 -7.95 8.71 7.20
N ALA A 254 -6.96 8.34 6.39
CA ALA A 254 -7.21 7.89 5.04
C ALA A 254 -6.26 6.80 4.58
N ARG A 255 -6.51 6.29 3.36
CA ARG A 255 -5.74 5.19 2.76
C ARG A 255 -5.33 5.56 1.34
N LEU A 256 -4.11 5.18 0.97
CA LEU A 256 -3.57 5.38 -0.37
C LEU A 256 -4.46 4.76 -1.45
N GLY A 257 -4.75 5.52 -2.50
CA GLY A 257 -5.68 5.14 -3.56
C GLY A 257 -7.15 5.35 -3.23
N GLY A 258 -7.47 5.82 -2.03
CA GLY A 258 -8.81 6.21 -1.61
C GLY A 258 -9.22 7.59 -2.11
N ALA A 259 -10.16 8.21 -1.40
CA ALA A 259 -10.60 9.58 -1.65
C ALA A 259 -11.07 10.29 -0.38
N LEU A 260 -11.07 11.61 -0.40
CA LEU A 260 -11.81 12.45 0.53
C LEU A 260 -13.04 12.99 -0.17
N VAL A 261 -14.20 12.86 0.45
CA VAL A 261 -15.47 13.39 -0.04
C VAL A 261 -15.91 14.53 0.86
N VAL A 262 -16.14 15.70 0.25
CA VAL A 262 -16.81 16.84 0.88
C VAL A 262 -18.31 16.65 0.73
N ALA A 263 -19.05 16.75 1.81
CA ALA A 263 -20.49 16.62 1.81
C ALA A 263 -21.17 17.71 2.67
N THR A 264 -22.44 17.96 2.42
CA THR A 264 -23.28 18.77 3.32
C THR A 264 -23.60 17.99 4.60
N SER A 265 -24.19 18.68 5.58
CA SER A 265 -24.74 18.05 6.79
C SER A 265 -25.93 17.12 6.54
N SER A 266 -26.56 17.22 5.37
CA SER A 266 -27.61 16.31 4.90
C SER A 266 -27.06 15.14 4.08
N GLY A 267 -25.73 15.01 3.98
CA GLY A 267 -25.07 13.91 3.29
C GLY A 267 -25.01 14.04 1.76
N LEU A 268 -25.38 15.19 1.21
CA LEU A 268 -25.20 15.47 -0.23
C LEU A 268 -23.71 15.59 -0.54
N LYS A 269 -23.19 14.74 -1.43
CA LYS A 269 -21.84 14.87 -1.98
C LYS A 269 -21.72 16.21 -2.68
N LEU A 270 -20.67 16.96 -2.32
CA LEU A 270 -20.28 18.20 -2.99
C LEU A 270 -19.19 17.93 -4.02
N GLN A 271 -18.05 17.42 -3.57
CA GLN A 271 -16.89 17.14 -4.40
C GLN A 271 -16.03 16.06 -3.74
N MET A 272 -15.14 15.44 -4.50
CA MET A 272 -14.10 14.58 -3.94
C MET A 272 -12.70 14.83 -4.51
N ILE A 273 -11.69 14.36 -3.78
CA ILE A 273 -10.29 14.38 -4.21
C ILE A 273 -9.65 13.04 -3.90
N ARG A 274 -8.90 12.48 -4.86
CA ARG A 274 -8.19 11.21 -4.68
C ARG A 274 -6.99 11.35 -3.73
N ILE A 275 -6.54 10.23 -3.17
CA ILE A 275 -5.40 10.21 -2.24
C ILE A 275 -4.23 9.45 -2.85
N ALA A 276 -3.09 10.12 -2.95
CA ALA A 276 -1.85 9.56 -3.50
C ALA A 276 -0.62 10.02 -2.68
N GLY A 277 0.57 9.77 -3.21
CA GLY A 277 1.84 10.20 -2.61
C GLY A 277 2.04 11.73 -2.66
N PRO A 278 3.28 12.21 -2.44
CA PRO A 278 3.59 13.63 -2.41
C PRO A 278 3.19 14.39 -3.70
N ARG A 279 2.38 15.45 -3.58
CA ARG A 279 2.05 16.33 -4.73
C ARG A 279 3.26 17.07 -5.29
N ILE A 280 4.23 17.38 -4.43
CA ILE A 280 5.40 18.19 -4.76
C ILE A 280 6.65 17.38 -4.39
N SER A 281 7.49 17.11 -5.38
CA SER A 281 8.80 16.46 -5.20
C SER A 281 9.75 16.84 -6.33
N ALA A 282 11.04 16.50 -6.19
CA ALA A 282 12.03 16.68 -7.23
C ALA A 282 11.78 15.82 -8.50
N LEU A 283 10.92 14.80 -8.42
CA LEU A 283 10.50 13.97 -9.56
C LEU A 283 9.14 14.39 -10.15
N GLY A 284 8.54 15.47 -9.65
CA GLY A 284 7.14 15.83 -9.91
C GLY A 284 6.18 15.17 -8.91
N PRO A 285 4.86 15.23 -9.15
CA PRO A 285 3.88 14.57 -8.30
C PRO A 285 4.10 13.06 -8.27
N LEU A 286 4.17 12.48 -7.07
CA LEU A 286 4.23 11.04 -6.88
C LEU A 286 2.80 10.55 -6.70
N GLU A 287 2.36 9.68 -7.59
CA GLU A 287 1.01 9.13 -7.55
C GLU A 287 0.95 7.89 -6.65
N ARG A 288 0.89 6.70 -7.25
CA ARG A 288 0.70 5.45 -6.55
C ARG A 288 1.50 4.33 -7.20
N TYR A 289 2.19 3.58 -6.36
CA TYR A 289 3.12 2.52 -6.72
C TYR A 289 2.86 1.29 -5.86
N ARG A 290 3.23 0.13 -6.40
CA ARG A 290 3.06 -1.15 -5.73
C ARG A 290 4.36 -1.94 -5.67
N ALA A 291 4.72 -2.40 -4.48
CA ALA A 291 5.69 -3.46 -4.24
C ALA A 291 5.00 -4.81 -4.00
N ARG A 292 5.67 -5.90 -4.36
CA ARG A 292 5.21 -7.26 -4.11
C ARG A 292 5.96 -7.85 -2.93
N LEU A 293 5.22 -8.27 -1.90
CA LEU A 293 5.76 -8.98 -0.74
C LEU A 293 5.42 -10.46 -0.81
N ARG A 294 6.36 -11.31 -0.39
CA ARG A 294 6.12 -12.71 -0.05
C ARG A 294 6.54 -12.96 1.40
N MET A 295 5.58 -13.31 2.25
CA MET A 295 5.78 -13.54 3.68
C MET A 295 5.92 -15.04 3.97
N LEU A 296 7.03 -15.43 4.57
CA LEU A 296 7.33 -16.79 4.99
C LEU A 296 7.47 -16.83 6.52
N LEU A 297 6.46 -17.39 7.18
CA LEU A 297 6.43 -17.53 8.64
C LEU A 297 7.07 -18.86 9.03
N VAL A 298 8.32 -18.81 9.48
CA VAL A 298 9.16 -20.00 9.70
C VAL A 298 8.93 -20.53 11.11
N ARG A 299 8.51 -21.80 11.21
CA ARG A 299 8.37 -22.48 12.50
C ARG A 299 9.74 -22.68 13.15
N GLY A 300 9.78 -22.73 14.48
CA GLY A 300 11.03 -23.05 15.19
C GLY A 300 11.56 -24.47 14.94
N ARG A 301 10.67 -25.40 14.59
CA ARG A 301 11.00 -26.78 14.23
C ARG A 301 9.96 -27.37 13.28
N PRO A 302 10.29 -28.41 12.50
CA PRO A 302 9.34 -29.04 11.60
C PRO A 302 8.06 -29.52 12.31
N GLY A 303 6.89 -29.12 11.81
CA GLY A 303 5.59 -29.45 12.40
C GLY A 303 5.30 -28.79 13.75
N GLY A 304 6.14 -27.85 14.21
CA GLY A 304 5.93 -27.09 15.44
C GLY A 304 4.81 -26.04 15.34
N PRO A 305 4.61 -25.20 16.36
CA PRO A 305 3.74 -24.04 16.25
C PRO A 305 4.34 -22.99 15.28
N PRO A 306 3.51 -22.09 14.71
CA PRO A 306 4.00 -20.93 13.95
C PRO A 306 4.84 -19.99 14.85
N PRO A 307 5.68 -19.11 14.27
CA PRO A 307 6.53 -18.20 15.03
C PRO A 307 5.73 -17.17 15.87
N ILE A 308 4.49 -16.89 15.45
CA ILE A 308 3.55 -15.95 16.05
C ILE A 308 2.14 -16.52 16.06
N GLY A 309 1.30 -16.04 16.98
CA GLY A 309 -0.05 -16.58 17.19
C GLY A 309 -0.05 -18.00 17.74
N GLY A 310 -1.23 -18.60 17.90
CA GLY A 310 -1.42 -19.98 18.34
C GLY A 310 -1.67 -20.98 17.19
N THR A 311 -2.04 -20.49 16.00
CA THR A 311 -2.37 -21.32 14.83
C THR A 311 -1.90 -20.67 13.52
N ASP A 312 -1.74 -21.45 12.44
CA ASP A 312 -1.28 -20.91 11.15
C ASP A 312 -2.21 -19.80 10.59
N PRO A 313 -3.56 -19.93 10.63
CA PRO A 313 -4.43 -18.85 10.16
C PRO A 313 -4.31 -17.58 11.00
N GLU A 314 -4.11 -17.72 12.32
CA GLU A 314 -3.89 -16.58 13.21
C GLU A 314 -2.55 -15.90 12.92
N ALA A 315 -1.49 -16.68 12.70
CA ALA A 315 -0.17 -16.18 12.32
C ALA A 315 -0.24 -15.34 11.03
N ILE A 316 -0.94 -15.86 10.01
CA ILE A 316 -1.18 -15.14 8.75
C ILE A 316 -1.99 -13.87 8.99
N ALA A 317 -3.02 -13.90 9.84
CA ALA A 317 -3.81 -12.72 10.16
C ALA A 317 -2.99 -11.62 10.87
N LEU A 318 -2.08 -12.01 11.77
CA LEU A 318 -1.18 -11.08 12.46
C LEU A 318 -0.21 -10.39 11.48
N VAL A 319 0.43 -11.16 10.58
CA VAL A 319 1.31 -10.61 9.54
C VAL A 319 0.57 -9.71 8.56
N ARG A 320 -0.68 -10.04 8.20
CA ARG A 320 -1.53 -9.13 7.39
C ARG A 320 -1.76 -7.79 8.09
N GLY A 321 -1.94 -7.81 9.40
CA GLY A 321 -2.03 -6.58 10.21
C GLY A 321 -0.75 -5.75 10.21
N GLU A 322 0.42 -6.39 10.15
CA GLU A 322 1.72 -5.70 10.03
C GLU A 322 1.91 -5.08 8.65
N VAL A 323 1.56 -5.80 7.58
CA VAL A 323 1.57 -5.25 6.22
C VAL A 323 0.59 -4.07 6.08
N GLU A 324 -0.57 -4.10 6.76
CA GLU A 324 -1.48 -2.96 6.79
C GLU A 324 -0.86 -1.73 7.48
N ARG A 325 -0.09 -1.92 8.55
CA ARG A 325 0.66 -0.84 9.20
C ARG A 325 1.75 -0.28 8.28
N ALA A 326 2.49 -1.15 7.60
CA ALA A 326 3.49 -0.74 6.61
C ALA A 326 2.84 0.02 5.45
N ASN A 327 1.68 -0.43 4.95
CA ASN A 327 0.88 0.26 3.94
C ASN A 327 0.47 1.67 4.39
N ALA A 328 0.09 1.84 5.66
CA ALA A 328 -0.29 3.15 6.19
C ALA A 328 0.90 4.12 6.11
N LEU A 329 2.07 3.71 6.59
CA LEU A 329 3.25 4.56 6.64
C LEU A 329 3.84 4.86 5.25
N TRP A 330 4.07 3.81 4.44
CA TRP A 330 4.57 3.96 3.06
C TRP A 330 3.56 4.61 2.12
N GLY A 331 2.28 4.63 2.51
CA GLY A 331 1.23 5.39 1.85
C GLY A 331 1.58 6.88 1.70
N ALA A 332 2.34 7.45 2.65
CA ALA A 332 2.84 8.82 2.59
C ALA A 332 3.81 9.08 1.42
N CYS A 333 4.42 8.03 0.87
CA CYS A 333 5.25 8.07 -0.34
C CYS A 333 4.51 7.61 -1.60
N GLY A 334 3.22 7.33 -1.50
CA GLY A 334 2.47 6.73 -2.60
C GLY A 334 2.82 5.26 -2.84
N ILE A 335 3.43 4.57 -1.87
CA ILE A 335 3.83 3.17 -2.00
C ILE A 335 2.88 2.28 -1.19
N SER A 336 2.47 1.15 -1.76
CA SER A 336 1.70 0.13 -1.07
C SER A 336 2.14 -1.29 -1.46
N PHE A 337 1.89 -2.23 -0.57
CA PHE A 337 2.13 -3.66 -0.73
C PHE A 337 0.88 -4.42 -1.20
N GLY A 338 -0.19 -3.68 -1.51
CA GLY A 338 -1.50 -4.21 -1.92
C GLY A 338 -2.43 -4.53 -0.74
N PRO A 339 -3.67 -4.99 -1.04
CA PRO A 339 -4.61 -5.40 -0.01
C PRO A 339 -4.08 -6.58 0.81
N PRO A 340 -4.06 -6.51 2.16
CA PRO A 340 -3.55 -7.58 3.02
C PRO A 340 -4.20 -8.95 2.76
N GLU A 341 -5.45 -8.97 2.33
CA GLU A 341 -6.22 -10.18 2.01
C GLU A 341 -5.61 -10.96 0.83
N THR A 342 -4.93 -10.24 -0.06
CA THR A 342 -4.28 -10.79 -1.26
C THR A 342 -2.78 -11.05 -1.08
N LEU A 343 -2.24 -10.80 0.12
CA LEU A 343 -0.84 -11.03 0.46
C LEU A 343 -0.46 -12.51 0.31
N ASP A 344 0.67 -12.78 -0.35
CA ASP A 344 1.26 -14.13 -0.41
C ASP A 344 1.96 -14.42 0.93
N ALA A 345 1.20 -14.98 1.88
CA ALA A 345 1.69 -15.30 3.23
C ALA A 345 1.47 -16.79 3.54
N ARG A 346 2.52 -17.46 4.03
CA ARG A 346 2.50 -18.91 4.30
C ARG A 346 3.32 -19.25 5.54
N VAL A 347 2.83 -20.22 6.31
CA VAL A 347 3.62 -20.84 7.39
C VAL A 347 4.41 -22.00 6.80
N VAL A 348 5.71 -22.05 7.08
CA VAL A 348 6.64 -23.05 6.55
C VAL A 348 7.47 -23.67 7.67
N ASP A 349 7.85 -24.94 7.49
CA ASP A 349 8.86 -25.58 8.35
C ASP A 349 10.25 -25.03 8.01
N PRO A 350 11.20 -24.99 8.97
CA PRO A 350 12.57 -24.65 8.66
C PRO A 350 13.13 -25.65 7.63
N PRO A 351 13.90 -25.19 6.63
CA PRO A 351 14.36 -26.06 5.56
C PRO A 351 15.34 -27.11 6.11
N ARG A 352 15.29 -28.31 5.55
CA ARG A 352 16.33 -29.32 5.82
C ARG A 352 17.69 -28.82 5.34
N PRO A 353 18.80 -29.31 5.90
CA PRO A 353 20.11 -28.92 5.43
C PRO A 353 20.29 -29.27 3.95
N HIS A 354 20.56 -28.28 3.11
CA HIS A 354 20.57 -28.42 1.65
C HIS A 354 21.64 -27.54 0.98
N LEU A 355 22.38 -26.79 1.78
CA LEU A 355 23.45 -25.90 1.40
C LEU A 355 24.76 -26.40 2.00
N LEU A 356 25.83 -26.39 1.20
CA LEU A 356 27.20 -26.61 1.67
C LEU A 356 27.99 -25.32 1.44
N ALA A 357 28.56 -24.73 2.49
CA ALA A 357 29.41 -23.55 2.39
C ALA A 357 30.88 -23.94 2.50
N LEU A 358 31.72 -23.45 1.59
CA LEU A 358 33.18 -23.59 1.66
C LEU A 358 33.82 -22.28 2.08
N GLY A 359 34.81 -22.35 2.96
CA GLY A 359 35.45 -21.18 3.56
C GLY A 359 34.57 -20.44 4.56
N CYS A 360 33.59 -21.14 5.17
CA CYS A 360 32.57 -20.57 6.06
C CYS A 360 33.12 -19.82 7.29
N ASP A 361 34.35 -20.10 7.74
CA ASP A 361 34.96 -19.39 8.87
C ASP A 361 35.79 -18.18 8.41
N HIS A 362 36.89 -18.46 7.69
CA HIS A 362 37.92 -17.46 7.37
C HIS A 362 38.18 -17.30 5.86
N GLY A 363 37.47 -18.04 5.01
CA GLY A 363 37.69 -18.00 3.56
C GLY A 363 39.11 -18.35 3.11
N LEU A 364 39.89 -19.09 3.92
CA LEU A 364 41.28 -19.37 3.60
C LEU A 364 41.43 -20.29 2.38
N PRO A 365 42.49 -20.12 1.56
CA PRO A 365 42.81 -21.06 0.50
C PRO A 365 43.06 -22.48 1.03
N ALA A 366 42.76 -23.48 0.23
CA ALA A 366 43.01 -24.89 0.53
C ALA A 366 44.50 -25.18 0.75
N SER A 367 44.78 -26.03 1.73
CA SER A 367 46.11 -26.62 2.00
C SER A 367 46.29 -27.99 1.36
N GLY A 368 45.21 -28.53 0.78
CA GLY A 368 45.13 -29.88 0.20
C GLY A 368 44.42 -30.84 1.15
N GLY A 369 43.52 -31.64 0.60
CA GLY A 369 42.68 -32.56 1.37
C GLY A 369 41.46 -33.03 0.58
N GLU A 370 40.41 -33.39 1.30
CA GLU A 370 39.14 -33.85 0.76
C GLU A 370 37.97 -33.22 1.51
N ILE A 371 36.96 -32.77 0.75
CA ILE A 371 35.62 -32.42 1.24
C ILE A 371 34.73 -33.66 1.10
N ARG A 372 34.10 -34.10 2.19
CA ARG A 372 33.34 -35.35 2.28
C ARG A 372 32.00 -35.12 2.96
N PHE A 373 30.91 -35.47 2.30
CA PHE A 373 29.54 -35.31 2.83
C PHE A 373 28.60 -36.31 2.17
N ARG A 374 27.35 -36.36 2.62
CA ARG A 374 26.30 -37.15 1.98
C ARG A 374 25.22 -36.26 1.41
N VAL A 375 24.68 -36.64 0.25
CA VAL A 375 23.49 -36.03 -0.36
C VAL A 375 22.43 -37.11 -0.48
N ASP A 376 21.29 -36.94 0.20
CA ASP A 376 20.24 -37.95 0.29
C ASP A 376 20.80 -39.35 0.67
N GLY A 377 21.74 -39.40 1.61
CA GLY A 377 22.43 -40.62 2.05
C GLY A 377 23.58 -41.11 1.17
N ARG A 378 23.79 -40.57 -0.05
CA ARG A 378 24.88 -40.95 -0.95
C ARG A 378 26.16 -40.17 -0.62
N GLU A 379 27.26 -40.87 -0.41
CA GLU A 379 28.56 -40.24 -0.13
C GLU A 379 29.13 -39.54 -1.38
N ILE A 380 29.55 -38.29 -1.17
CA ILE A 380 30.23 -37.43 -2.14
C ILE A 380 31.61 -37.11 -1.56
N THR A 381 32.63 -37.19 -2.40
CA THR A 381 34.00 -36.83 -2.03
C THR A 381 34.62 -36.02 -3.16
N ALA A 382 35.27 -34.92 -2.80
CA ALA A 382 35.96 -34.05 -3.74
C ALA A 382 37.32 -33.65 -3.17
N ARG A 383 38.37 -33.80 -3.98
CA ARG A 383 39.74 -33.44 -3.58
C ARG A 383 39.98 -31.95 -3.76
N THR A 384 40.58 -31.32 -2.75
CA THR A 384 41.09 -29.96 -2.82
C THR A 384 42.59 -30.01 -3.07
N THR A 385 43.11 -29.07 -3.86
CA THR A 385 44.55 -28.91 -4.06
C THR A 385 45.05 -27.65 -3.37
N PRO A 386 46.32 -27.62 -2.93
CA PRO A 386 46.91 -26.44 -2.32
C PRO A 386 46.70 -25.17 -3.18
N GLY A 387 46.30 -24.07 -2.56
CA GLY A 387 46.09 -22.77 -3.20
C GLY A 387 44.70 -22.55 -3.84
N MET A 388 43.80 -23.54 -3.83
CA MET A 388 42.43 -23.33 -4.29
C MET A 388 41.70 -22.35 -3.36
N LEU A 389 41.21 -21.24 -3.90
CA LEU A 389 40.25 -20.37 -3.21
C LEU A 389 38.90 -21.07 -3.02
N PRO A 390 38.03 -20.63 -2.08
CA PRO A 390 36.71 -21.22 -1.85
C PRO A 390 35.90 -21.46 -3.13
N LEU A 391 35.84 -20.49 -4.05
CA LEU A 391 35.14 -20.64 -5.34
C LEU A 391 35.72 -21.77 -6.20
N ALA A 392 37.05 -21.88 -6.28
CA ALA A 392 37.71 -22.91 -7.07
C ALA A 392 37.42 -24.30 -6.50
N ALA A 393 37.50 -24.44 -5.17
CA ALA A 393 37.13 -25.68 -4.49
C ALA A 393 35.63 -26.00 -4.68
N ALA A 394 34.75 -25.00 -4.61
CA ALA A 394 33.31 -25.18 -4.82
C ALA A 394 32.99 -25.70 -6.22
N ARG A 395 33.69 -25.25 -7.26
CA ARG A 395 33.53 -25.78 -8.62
C ARG A 395 33.91 -27.27 -8.73
N VAL A 396 34.94 -27.70 -8.00
CA VAL A 396 35.34 -29.11 -7.94
C VAL A 396 34.27 -29.94 -7.21
N VAL A 397 33.79 -29.46 -6.06
CA VAL A 397 32.70 -30.13 -5.32
C VAL A 397 31.42 -30.18 -6.17
N ALA A 398 31.04 -29.08 -6.81
CA ALA A 398 29.87 -29.01 -7.69
C ALA A 398 29.96 -30.05 -8.81
N SER A 399 31.14 -30.21 -9.44
CA SER A 399 31.37 -31.22 -10.47
C SER A 399 31.16 -32.64 -9.94
N ALA A 400 31.63 -32.95 -8.73
CA ALA A 400 31.44 -34.25 -8.10
C ALA A 400 29.95 -34.53 -7.78
N VAL A 401 29.23 -33.51 -7.30
CA VAL A 401 27.79 -33.60 -7.02
C VAL A 401 26.97 -33.76 -8.30
N THR A 402 27.31 -33.03 -9.36
CA THR A 402 26.66 -33.16 -10.68
C THR A 402 26.91 -34.53 -11.29
N ALA A 403 28.13 -35.07 -11.17
CA ALA A 403 28.43 -36.43 -11.59
C ALA A 403 27.63 -37.49 -10.79
N ALA A 404 27.21 -37.16 -9.56
CA ALA A 404 26.31 -37.99 -8.77
C ALA A 404 24.82 -37.83 -9.13
N GLY A 405 24.47 -36.99 -10.10
CA GLY A 405 23.13 -36.84 -10.66
C GLY A 405 22.30 -35.68 -10.11
N TYR A 406 22.89 -34.79 -9.30
CA TYR A 406 22.19 -33.64 -8.73
C TYR A 406 22.45 -32.35 -9.53
N VAL A 407 21.61 -31.34 -9.28
CA VAL A 407 21.78 -29.98 -9.82
C VAL A 407 22.43 -29.12 -8.75
N VAL A 408 23.44 -28.34 -9.11
CA VAL A 408 24.16 -27.45 -8.19
C VAL A 408 24.17 -26.04 -8.72
N ARG A 409 23.80 -25.09 -7.86
CA ARG A 409 24.03 -23.65 -8.09
C ARG A 409 25.13 -23.20 -7.14
N VAL A 410 26.21 -22.66 -7.71
CA VAL A 410 27.34 -22.09 -6.97
C VAL A 410 27.09 -20.59 -6.81
N SER A 411 27.29 -20.08 -5.60
CA SER A 411 27.07 -18.67 -5.26
C SER A 411 28.21 -18.19 -4.37
N ASP A 412 28.96 -17.19 -4.83
CA ASP A 412 29.96 -16.53 -3.99
C ASP A 412 29.32 -15.48 -3.10
N ASN A 413 29.84 -15.34 -1.89
CA ASN A 413 29.44 -14.33 -0.93
C ASN A 413 30.61 -13.39 -0.67
N ALA A 414 30.32 -12.19 -0.17
CA ALA A 414 31.36 -11.26 0.22
C ALA A 414 32.24 -11.80 1.37
N ALA A 415 33.41 -11.21 1.55
CA ALA A 415 34.24 -11.46 2.72
C ALA A 415 33.60 -10.78 3.94
N THR A 416 33.63 -11.46 5.08
CA THR A 416 33.33 -10.83 6.37
C THR A 416 34.56 -10.10 6.88
N ALA A 417 34.39 -9.22 7.87
CA ALA A 417 35.49 -8.45 8.44
C ALA A 417 36.63 -9.33 8.99
N ALA A 418 36.32 -10.55 9.42
CA ALA A 418 37.27 -11.51 9.96
C ALA A 418 37.83 -12.50 8.92
N SER A 419 37.40 -12.45 7.65
CA SER A 419 37.77 -13.42 6.63
C SER A 419 38.84 -12.90 5.65
N ALA A 420 39.70 -13.79 5.17
CA ALA A 420 40.70 -13.47 4.15
C ALA A 420 40.09 -13.36 2.74
N HIS A 421 39.06 -14.18 2.48
CA HIS A 421 38.25 -14.16 1.26
C HIS A 421 36.79 -14.47 1.59
N GLY A 422 35.90 -14.28 0.60
CA GLY A 422 34.50 -14.67 0.70
C GLY A 422 34.29 -16.19 0.75
N ALA A 423 33.22 -16.61 1.41
CA ALA A 423 32.75 -17.98 1.38
C ALA A 423 31.97 -18.27 0.08
N THR A 424 31.98 -19.52 -0.37
CA THR A 424 31.20 -19.95 -1.54
C THR A 424 30.19 -21.02 -1.14
N ASP A 425 28.92 -20.79 -1.45
CA ASP A 425 27.85 -21.74 -1.19
C ASP A 425 27.58 -22.62 -2.41
N LEU A 426 27.24 -23.87 -2.13
CA LEU A 426 26.71 -24.84 -3.07
C LEU A 426 25.27 -25.18 -2.67
N LEU A 427 24.31 -24.64 -3.43
CA LEU A 427 22.90 -24.99 -3.31
C LEU A 427 22.64 -26.25 -4.13
N ILE A 428 22.30 -27.35 -3.46
CA ILE A 428 22.12 -28.65 -4.12
C ILE A 428 20.64 -28.99 -4.21
N ARG A 429 20.19 -29.35 -5.41
CA ARG A 429 18.80 -29.74 -5.70
C ARG A 429 18.76 -31.05 -6.47
N ARG A 430 17.64 -31.77 -6.36
CA ARG A 430 17.32 -32.88 -7.26
C ARG A 430 17.03 -32.34 -8.66
N GLN A 431 17.07 -33.18 -9.69
CA GLN A 431 16.75 -32.79 -11.07
C GLN A 431 15.36 -32.14 -11.25
N GLY A 432 14.40 -32.47 -10.37
CA GLY A 432 13.08 -31.85 -10.33
C GLY A 432 12.98 -30.54 -9.54
N GLY A 433 14.10 -29.95 -9.10
CA GLY A 433 14.14 -28.68 -8.36
C GLY A 433 13.92 -28.78 -6.85
N ALA A 434 13.50 -29.95 -6.32
CA ALA A 434 13.36 -30.15 -4.88
C ALA A 434 14.70 -30.07 -4.13
N LEU A 435 14.68 -29.52 -2.93
CA LEU A 435 15.82 -29.51 -2.02
C LEU A 435 16.26 -30.95 -1.67
N VAL A 436 17.56 -31.16 -1.57
CA VAL A 436 18.15 -32.41 -1.06
C VAL A 436 18.30 -32.34 0.47
N ASN A 437 18.69 -33.46 1.08
CA ASN A 437 19.24 -33.48 2.44
C ASN A 437 20.76 -33.65 2.38
N ILE A 438 21.51 -32.68 2.88
CA ILE A 438 22.96 -32.75 3.07
C ILE A 438 23.24 -33.20 4.50
N GLU A 439 24.10 -34.19 4.64
CA GLU A 439 24.51 -34.70 5.94
C GLU A 439 26.03 -34.78 6.01
N PRO A 440 26.61 -34.72 7.23
CA PRO A 440 28.00 -35.09 7.45
C PRO A 440 28.33 -36.50 6.92
N PRO A 441 29.62 -36.78 6.65
CA PRO A 441 30.05 -38.12 6.24
C PRO A 441 29.80 -39.11 7.38
N VAL A 442 29.67 -40.40 7.04
CA VAL A 442 29.42 -41.47 8.04
C VAL A 442 30.51 -41.51 9.11
N SER A 443 31.75 -41.20 8.73
CA SER A 443 32.89 -41.10 9.63
C SER A 443 33.90 -40.06 9.16
N GLY A 444 34.61 -39.47 10.12
CA GLY A 444 35.58 -38.42 9.88
C GLY A 444 34.96 -37.02 9.82
N ARG A 445 35.76 -36.05 9.37
CA ARG A 445 35.35 -34.65 9.27
C ARG A 445 34.80 -34.32 7.88
N LEU A 446 33.97 -33.28 7.81
CA LEU A 446 33.43 -32.71 6.57
C LEU A 446 34.54 -32.19 5.64
N SER A 447 35.57 -31.57 6.21
CA SER A 447 36.81 -31.22 5.52
C SER A 447 38.00 -31.89 6.22
N THR A 448 38.85 -32.56 5.44
CA THR A 448 40.18 -33.02 5.91
C THR A 448 41.29 -32.02 5.57
N ASP A 449 40.97 -30.99 4.79
CA ASP A 449 41.86 -29.86 4.54
C ASP A 449 42.01 -29.04 5.83
N ARG A 450 43.24 -28.67 6.19
CA ARG A 450 43.52 -27.98 7.45
C ARG A 450 43.14 -26.51 7.44
N THR A 451 43.01 -25.90 6.26
CA THR A 451 42.78 -24.46 6.11
C THR A 451 41.44 -24.15 5.45
N LEU A 452 41.03 -24.93 4.45
CA LEU A 452 39.72 -24.74 3.83
C LEU A 452 38.64 -25.46 4.65
N THR A 453 37.84 -24.67 5.35
CA THR A 453 36.71 -25.19 6.13
C THR A 453 35.49 -25.40 5.25
N ALA A 454 34.62 -26.30 5.68
CA ALA A 454 33.36 -26.60 5.03
C ALA A 454 32.30 -26.73 6.10
N CYS A 455 31.13 -26.15 5.85
CA CYS A 455 30.00 -26.13 6.77
C CYS A 455 28.75 -26.60 6.04
N VAL A 456 27.92 -27.42 6.70
CA VAL A 456 26.57 -27.72 6.21
C VAL A 456 25.65 -26.61 6.73
N GLY A 457 24.97 -25.91 5.82
CA GLY A 457 23.96 -24.93 6.18
C GLY A 457 22.70 -25.63 6.68
N ALA A 458 22.60 -25.70 8.00
CA ALA A 458 21.41 -26.15 8.73
C ALA A 458 20.74 -24.92 9.35
N VAL A 459 19.41 -24.92 9.37
CA VAL A 459 18.61 -23.90 10.04
C VAL A 459 18.05 -24.51 11.32
N ASP A 460 18.54 -24.03 12.46
CA ASP A 460 18.12 -24.44 13.80
C ASP A 460 17.66 -23.20 14.57
N LEU A 461 16.36 -23.12 14.81
CA LEU A 461 15.74 -21.95 15.43
C LEU A 461 15.41 -22.20 16.91
N GLU A 462 15.97 -23.26 17.53
CA GLU A 462 15.76 -23.55 18.95
C GLU A 462 16.44 -22.53 19.88
N ASP A 463 17.62 -22.03 19.51
CA ASP A 463 18.35 -20.95 20.21
C ASP A 463 18.25 -19.58 19.51
N GLY A 464 17.52 -19.53 18.39
CA GLY A 464 17.31 -18.34 17.57
C GLY A 464 18.19 -18.33 16.33
N LEU A 465 17.78 -17.58 15.31
CA LEU A 465 18.54 -17.48 14.06
C LEU A 465 19.87 -16.76 14.30
N GLN A 466 20.99 -17.37 13.90
CA GLN A 466 22.29 -16.69 13.90
C GLN A 466 22.27 -15.54 12.91
N HIS A 467 22.58 -14.34 13.41
CA HIS A 467 22.54 -13.12 12.61
C HIS A 467 23.92 -12.50 12.39
N PHE A 468 24.05 -11.70 11.33
CA PHE A 468 25.28 -10.94 11.10
C PHE A 468 25.43 -9.74 12.06
N GLY A 469 26.68 -9.29 12.24
CA GLY A 469 26.97 -7.96 12.77
C GLY A 469 26.88 -6.91 11.67
N ASP A 470 26.65 -5.64 12.02
CA ASP A 470 26.26 -4.58 11.04
C ASP A 470 27.20 -4.44 9.83
N ILE A 471 28.51 -4.73 9.99
CA ILE A 471 29.51 -4.64 8.91
C ILE A 471 29.51 -5.85 7.96
N ASP A 472 28.87 -6.96 8.35
CA ASP A 472 28.90 -8.24 7.64
C ASP A 472 27.57 -8.56 6.91
N ALA A 473 26.62 -7.60 6.88
CA ALA A 473 25.30 -7.72 6.25
C ALA A 473 25.37 -8.23 4.80
N ILE A 474 26.31 -7.70 4.02
CA ILE A 474 26.59 -8.10 2.63
C ILE A 474 26.87 -9.60 2.46
N ALA A 475 27.45 -10.25 3.48
CA ALA A 475 27.82 -11.66 3.44
C ALA A 475 26.75 -12.56 4.07
N GLY A 476 26.11 -12.11 5.14
CA GLY A 476 25.21 -12.90 5.97
C GLY A 476 25.89 -14.10 6.66
N THR A 477 25.16 -14.77 7.53
CA THR A 477 25.58 -16.03 8.16
C THR A 477 25.29 -17.22 7.26
N VAL A 478 25.96 -18.35 7.49
CA VAL A 478 25.67 -19.59 6.73
C VAL A 478 24.22 -20.03 6.95
N GLU A 479 23.69 -19.79 8.14
CA GLU A 479 22.32 -20.15 8.52
C GLU A 479 21.28 -19.30 7.80
N GLU A 480 21.39 -17.97 7.82
CA GLU A 480 20.52 -17.06 7.06
C GLU A 480 20.52 -17.40 5.57
N ARG A 481 21.71 -17.62 5.00
CA ARG A 481 21.82 -17.98 3.58
C ARG A 481 21.17 -19.33 3.28
N ALA A 482 21.26 -20.29 4.19
CA ALA A 482 20.54 -21.56 4.06
C ALA A 482 19.03 -21.34 4.13
N LEU A 483 18.53 -20.52 5.06
CA LEU A 483 17.11 -20.20 5.16
C LEU A 483 16.60 -19.54 3.89
N ILE A 484 17.24 -18.46 3.45
CA ILE A 484 16.78 -17.64 2.33
C ILE A 484 16.87 -18.40 1.00
N LYS A 485 18.01 -19.03 0.70
CA LYS A 485 18.23 -19.75 -0.57
C LYS A 485 17.36 -21.01 -0.73
N ALA A 486 16.75 -21.50 0.36
CA ALA A 486 15.74 -22.55 0.29
C ALA A 486 14.50 -22.13 -0.51
N TYR A 487 14.09 -20.86 -0.34
CA TYR A 487 12.85 -20.29 -0.87
C TYR A 487 13.05 -19.30 -2.03
N ASP A 488 14.30 -18.94 -2.34
CA ASP A 488 14.64 -18.15 -3.54
C ASP A 488 14.07 -18.81 -4.81
N ASP A 489 13.13 -18.11 -5.45
CA ASP A 489 12.54 -18.48 -6.75
C ASP A 489 13.19 -17.75 -7.93
N GLY A 490 14.21 -16.93 -7.66
CA GLY A 490 14.98 -16.20 -8.65
C GLY A 490 14.29 -14.94 -9.20
N ASP A 491 13.11 -14.57 -8.70
CA ASP A 491 12.44 -13.32 -9.08
C ASP A 491 13.01 -12.14 -8.28
N PRO A 492 13.81 -11.25 -8.90
CA PRO A 492 14.41 -10.14 -8.18
C PRO A 492 13.42 -9.00 -7.88
N SER A 493 12.19 -9.06 -8.41
CA SER A 493 11.15 -8.03 -8.24
C SER A 493 10.23 -8.26 -7.04
N THR A 494 10.38 -9.40 -6.36
CA THR A 494 9.67 -9.72 -5.12
C THR A 494 10.57 -9.39 -3.92
N ILE A 495 9.99 -8.76 -2.89
CA ILE A 495 10.64 -8.61 -1.59
C ILE A 495 10.23 -9.79 -0.72
N ASP A 496 11.20 -10.61 -0.34
CA ASP A 496 11.00 -11.76 0.52
C ASP A 496 11.11 -11.35 1.98
N VAL A 497 10.14 -11.76 2.81
CA VAL A 497 10.12 -11.45 4.23
C VAL A 497 9.98 -12.72 5.03
N PHE A 498 10.98 -13.02 5.85
CA PHE A 498 11.02 -14.18 6.74
C PHE A 498 10.68 -13.75 8.15
N MET A 499 9.58 -14.27 8.70
CA MET A 499 9.24 -14.09 10.11
C MET A 499 9.75 -15.30 10.89
N VAL A 500 10.73 -15.10 11.77
CA VAL A 500 11.35 -16.16 12.60
C VAL A 500 10.93 -16.06 14.07
N PRO A 501 11.06 -17.14 14.87
CA PRO A 501 10.70 -17.11 16.28
C PRO A 501 11.55 -16.18 17.14
N SER A 502 12.84 -16.07 16.83
CA SER A 502 13.75 -15.10 17.42
C SER A 502 15.09 -15.05 16.70
N PHE A 503 15.80 -13.93 16.82
CA PHE A 503 17.26 -13.89 16.59
C PHE A 503 18.03 -14.47 17.79
N ALA A 504 19.18 -15.08 17.53
CA ALA A 504 20.11 -15.52 18.56
C ALA A 504 20.68 -14.33 19.34
N GLU A 505 21.15 -14.54 20.57
CA GLU A 505 21.79 -13.54 21.45
C GLU A 505 20.94 -12.32 21.88
N GLY A 506 19.78 -12.10 21.25
CA GLY A 506 18.80 -11.05 21.58
C GLY A 506 19.21 -9.65 21.13
N GLY A 507 18.25 -8.72 21.08
CA GLY A 507 18.49 -7.30 20.79
C GLY A 507 18.27 -6.89 19.33
N ARG A 508 18.39 -7.81 18.37
CA ARG A 508 17.95 -7.61 16.98
C ARG A 508 16.45 -7.96 16.87
N ILE A 509 15.68 -7.17 16.13
CA ILE A 509 14.25 -7.47 15.86
C ILE A 509 13.90 -7.53 14.37
N GLY A 510 14.78 -7.01 13.51
CA GLY A 510 14.67 -7.03 12.06
C GLY A 510 16.03 -6.78 11.42
N GLU A 511 16.22 -7.31 10.22
CA GLU A 511 17.37 -7.02 9.36
C GLU A 511 17.01 -7.15 7.87
N SER A 512 17.79 -6.48 7.03
CA SER A 512 17.53 -6.39 5.60
C SER A 512 18.79 -6.63 4.77
N PHE A 513 18.63 -7.38 3.68
CA PHE A 513 19.63 -7.54 2.62
C PHE A 513 19.25 -6.65 1.44
N ILE A 514 20.08 -5.65 1.14
CA ILE A 514 19.80 -4.62 0.13
C ILE A 514 20.54 -4.89 -1.20
N TYR A 515 20.20 -4.15 -2.25
CA TYR A 515 20.81 -4.35 -3.56
C TYR A 515 22.21 -3.76 -3.65
N ALA A 516 22.41 -2.56 -3.09
CA ALA A 516 23.66 -1.79 -3.14
C ALA A 516 24.85 -2.55 -2.55
N ASP A 517 24.61 -3.44 -1.59
CA ASP A 517 25.64 -4.27 -1.00
C ASP A 517 26.30 -5.20 -2.02
N GLY A 518 25.61 -5.57 -3.11
CA GLY A 518 26.17 -6.48 -4.11
C GLY A 518 26.40 -7.90 -3.58
N GLY A 519 25.75 -8.25 -2.47
CA GLY A 519 25.77 -9.57 -1.86
C GLY A 519 25.04 -10.63 -2.70
N ALA A 520 25.16 -11.89 -2.30
CA ALA A 520 24.47 -13.01 -2.94
C ALA A 520 22.96 -13.02 -2.69
N ILE A 521 22.52 -12.29 -1.67
CA ILE A 521 21.14 -12.11 -1.24
C ILE A 521 20.81 -10.64 -1.38
N ARG A 522 19.59 -10.35 -1.80
CA ARG A 522 19.06 -9.00 -2.00
C ARG A 522 17.56 -9.01 -1.83
N ASN A 523 16.99 -7.84 -1.58
CA ASN A 523 15.54 -7.62 -1.49
C ASN A 523 14.88 -8.60 -0.49
N THR A 524 15.58 -8.88 0.60
CA THR A 524 15.14 -9.86 1.61
C THR A 524 15.16 -9.23 2.98
N ILE A 525 14.15 -9.51 3.78
CA ILE A 525 14.00 -9.06 5.16
C ILE A 525 13.86 -10.30 6.04
N ILE A 526 14.51 -10.29 7.21
CA ILE A 526 14.22 -11.23 8.28
C ILE A 526 13.75 -10.44 9.49
N GLU A 527 12.62 -10.83 10.08
CA GLU A 527 12.00 -10.18 11.22
C GLU A 527 11.72 -11.19 12.34
N ASP A 528 11.98 -10.79 13.57
CA ASP A 528 11.67 -11.53 14.79
C ASP A 528 10.22 -11.26 15.20
N ARG A 529 9.54 -12.24 15.81
CA ARG A 529 8.25 -12.03 16.51
C ARG A 529 8.27 -10.85 17.50
N ALA A 530 9.42 -10.46 18.03
CA ALA A 530 9.59 -9.29 18.87
C ALA A 530 9.20 -8.00 18.14
N GLY A 531 9.49 -7.87 16.84
CA GLY A 531 9.08 -6.74 16.00
C GLY A 531 7.57 -6.51 15.97
N LEU A 532 6.78 -7.59 16.10
CA LEU A 532 5.32 -7.56 16.22
C LEU A 532 4.82 -7.31 17.65
N ARG A 533 5.63 -7.60 18.67
CA ARG A 533 5.25 -7.55 20.10
C ARG A 533 5.59 -6.23 20.77
N VAL A 534 6.69 -5.60 20.36
CA VAL A 534 6.92 -4.19 20.66
C VAL A 534 5.73 -3.48 20.00
N ASP A 535 4.92 -2.79 20.81
CA ASP A 535 3.58 -2.24 20.50
C ASP A 535 3.47 -1.62 19.08
N ARG A 536 2.26 -1.21 18.63
CA ARG A 536 1.95 -0.50 17.36
C ARG A 536 2.94 0.62 16.97
N ALA A 537 3.73 1.03 17.94
CA ALA A 537 4.91 1.86 17.96
C ALA A 537 6.11 1.50 17.08
N ALA A 538 6.46 0.22 16.92
CA ALA A 538 7.80 -0.14 16.44
C ALA A 538 7.99 0.04 14.92
N PHE A 539 6.93 -0.21 14.14
CA PHE A 539 6.97 -0.16 12.67
C PHE A 539 8.15 -0.96 12.06
N ALA A 540 8.54 -2.07 12.69
CA ALA A 540 9.73 -2.84 12.35
C ALA A 540 9.72 -3.30 10.89
N LEU A 541 8.65 -3.95 10.42
CA LEU A 541 8.54 -4.32 9.00
C LEU A 541 8.64 -3.10 8.07
N ALA A 542 7.99 -1.98 8.42
CA ALA A 542 8.03 -0.78 7.59
C ALA A 542 9.44 -0.16 7.52
N HIS A 543 10.20 -0.26 8.62
CA HIS A 543 11.59 0.17 8.72
C HIS A 543 12.51 -0.70 7.86
N GLU A 544 12.41 -2.03 7.98
CA GLU A 544 13.19 -2.96 7.16
C GLU A 544 12.88 -2.82 5.66
N LEU A 545 11.61 -2.60 5.32
CA LEU A 545 11.21 -2.24 3.97
C LEU A 545 11.87 -0.94 3.50
N GLY A 546 12.21 -0.04 4.41
CA GLY A 546 12.97 1.17 4.11
C GLY A 546 14.41 0.90 3.69
N HIS A 547 15.13 0.00 4.35
CA HIS A 547 16.46 -0.40 3.91
C HIS A 547 16.43 -0.92 2.47
N VAL A 548 15.47 -1.79 2.16
CA VAL A 548 15.30 -2.36 0.81
C VAL A 548 14.86 -1.29 -0.20
N LEU A 549 13.81 -0.52 0.08
CA LEU A 549 13.22 0.40 -0.88
C LEU A 549 14.11 1.62 -1.15
N LEU A 550 14.79 2.12 -0.12
CA LEU A 550 15.73 3.24 -0.22
C LEU A 550 17.11 2.80 -0.71
N ASP A 551 17.38 1.50 -0.70
CA ASP A 551 18.70 0.91 -0.95
C ASP A 551 19.76 1.64 -0.10
N ASP A 552 19.55 1.61 1.22
CA ASP A 552 20.36 2.33 2.22
C ASP A 552 20.58 1.48 3.47
N PRO A 553 21.82 1.11 3.81
CA PRO A 553 22.11 0.37 5.04
C PRO A 553 22.20 1.27 6.27
N ALA A 554 22.18 2.60 6.10
CA ALA A 554 22.38 3.56 7.18
C ALA A 554 21.07 3.96 7.89
N HIS A 555 21.16 4.12 9.21
CA HIS A 555 20.17 4.87 9.99
C HIS A 555 20.62 6.34 10.15
N PRO A 556 19.70 7.33 10.11
CA PRO A 556 20.04 8.75 10.23
C PRO A 556 20.75 9.14 11.54
N ASP A 557 20.42 8.45 12.63
CA ASP A 557 20.98 8.65 13.98
C ASP A 557 22.44 8.20 14.10
N PHE A 558 22.91 7.32 13.21
CA PHE A 558 24.34 6.96 13.12
C PHE A 558 25.25 8.13 12.72
N TYR A 559 24.69 9.19 12.15
CA TYR A 559 25.45 10.31 11.57
C TYR A 559 24.98 11.69 12.08
N GLY A 560 24.09 11.76 13.07
CA GLY A 560 23.39 13.00 13.42
C GLY A 560 22.70 13.05 14.78
N ILE A 561 21.75 13.97 14.89
CA ILE A 561 20.87 14.15 16.06
C ILE A 561 19.75 13.10 15.94
N ASP A 562 19.51 12.34 17.01
CA ASP A 562 18.37 11.41 17.15
C ASP A 562 17.05 12.09 16.75
N THR A 563 16.32 11.46 15.83
CA THR A 563 15.05 11.92 15.26
C THR A 563 13.99 10.84 15.40
N PRO A 564 13.46 10.58 16.61
CA PRO A 564 12.64 9.41 16.92
C PRO A 564 11.30 9.36 16.16
N THR A 565 10.93 10.44 15.47
CA THR A 565 9.77 10.52 14.56
C THR A 565 10.06 10.07 13.13
N ARG A 566 11.31 9.80 12.74
CA ARG A 566 11.64 9.30 11.39
C ARG A 566 11.51 7.79 11.34
N LEU A 567 11.01 7.26 10.24
CA LEU A 567 10.90 5.81 10.06
C LEU A 567 12.27 5.12 10.15
N MET A 568 13.27 5.65 9.44
CA MET A 568 14.59 5.04 9.33
C MET A 568 15.50 5.22 10.56
N ASP A 569 15.00 5.86 11.63
CA ASP A 569 15.75 6.03 12.87
C ASP A 569 15.78 4.71 13.66
N ALA A 570 16.98 4.25 14.03
CA ALA A 570 17.20 2.92 14.61
C ALA A 570 16.57 2.77 16.00
N ASP A 571 16.50 3.86 16.77
CA ASP A 571 15.91 3.84 18.08
C ASP A 571 14.40 3.73 17.94
N ALA A 572 13.87 2.51 18.11
CA ALA A 572 12.44 2.18 18.15
C ALA A 572 11.69 2.81 19.35
N ALA A 573 12.10 4.02 19.77
CA ALA A 573 11.48 4.78 20.84
C ALA A 573 9.97 4.88 20.60
N ASN A 574 9.20 4.63 21.66
CA ASN A 574 7.75 4.60 21.62
C ASN A 574 7.21 5.93 21.02
N PRO A 575 6.56 5.92 19.84
CA PRO A 575 6.06 7.10 19.16
C PRO A 575 4.89 7.74 19.90
N SER A 576 4.33 7.12 20.95
CA SER A 576 3.40 7.82 21.83
C SER A 576 4.05 8.96 22.62
N ALA A 577 5.38 8.93 22.83
CA ALA A 577 6.12 10.00 23.50
C ALA A 577 6.60 11.09 22.54
N TYR A 578 6.88 10.75 21.27
CA TYR A 578 7.51 11.65 20.29
C TYR A 578 6.66 11.99 19.05
N GLY A 579 5.51 11.33 18.87
CA GLY A 579 4.65 11.43 17.68
C GLY A 579 4.86 10.26 16.70
N PRO A 580 3.94 10.05 15.74
CA PRO A 580 4.03 8.93 14.80
C PRO A 580 5.29 9.01 13.91
N ARG A 581 5.73 7.84 13.44
CA ARG A 581 6.82 7.70 12.47
C ARG A 581 6.42 8.35 11.15
N ARG A 582 7.38 8.96 10.46
CA ARG A 582 7.17 9.69 9.21
C ARG A 582 8.27 9.42 8.20
N LEU A 583 7.90 9.60 6.94
CA LEU A 583 8.80 9.61 5.79
C LEU A 583 8.86 11.01 5.20
N LEU A 584 10.05 11.43 4.81
CA LEU A 584 10.30 12.69 4.12
C LEU A 584 10.03 12.56 2.62
N VAL A 585 9.81 13.71 1.96
CA VAL A 585 9.75 13.79 0.49
C VAL A 585 11.00 13.19 -0.15
N ASP A 586 12.18 13.49 0.39
CA ASP A 586 13.46 13.04 -0.17
C ASP A 586 13.63 11.52 -0.05
N GLU A 587 13.12 10.91 1.02
CA GLU A 587 13.08 9.45 1.18
C GLU A 587 12.12 8.84 0.15
N CYS A 588 10.94 9.43 -0.06
CA CYS A 588 10.01 8.97 -1.11
C CYS A 588 10.63 9.07 -2.52
N VAL A 589 11.35 10.16 -2.80
CA VAL A 589 12.07 10.37 -4.06
C VAL A 589 13.18 9.35 -4.23
N ARG A 590 13.95 9.08 -3.17
CA ARG A 590 15.00 8.05 -3.18
C ARG A 590 14.40 6.67 -3.44
N ALA A 591 13.32 6.31 -2.76
CA ALA A 591 12.62 5.04 -2.98
C ALA A 591 12.25 4.85 -4.45
N LEU A 592 11.70 5.88 -5.12
CA LEU A 592 11.39 5.78 -6.54
C LEU A 592 12.61 5.78 -7.46
N ARG A 593 13.73 6.39 -7.07
CA ARG A 593 14.96 6.30 -7.86
C ARG A 593 15.58 4.90 -7.79
N GLN A 594 15.64 4.32 -6.59
CA GLN A 594 16.32 3.04 -6.35
C GLN A 594 15.45 1.83 -6.63
N SER A 595 14.14 1.96 -6.40
CA SER A 595 13.19 0.86 -6.51
C SER A 595 12.10 1.08 -7.56
N GLY A 596 11.99 2.28 -8.15
CA GLY A 596 10.94 2.62 -9.11
C GLY A 596 11.02 1.90 -10.47
N PRO A 597 10.07 2.17 -11.39
CA PRO A 597 10.02 1.52 -12.71
C PRO A 597 11.27 1.70 -13.58
N ALA A 598 12.09 2.70 -13.30
CA ALA A 598 13.33 3.00 -14.02
C ALA A 598 14.59 2.44 -13.34
N ALA A 599 14.45 1.79 -12.19
CA ALA A 599 15.57 1.19 -11.46
C ALA A 599 16.15 -0.04 -12.18
N PRO A 600 17.43 -0.41 -11.91
CA PRO A 600 18.02 -1.63 -12.47
C PRO A 600 17.24 -2.91 -12.12
N VAL A 601 16.69 -2.95 -10.89
CA VAL A 601 15.79 -4.00 -10.42
C VAL A 601 14.52 -3.30 -9.91
N PRO A 602 13.48 -3.18 -10.75
CA PRO A 602 12.24 -2.53 -10.34
C PRO A 602 11.50 -3.36 -9.28
N LEU A 603 11.49 -2.87 -8.03
CA LEU A 603 10.66 -3.40 -6.95
C LEU A 603 9.29 -2.74 -6.91
N LEU A 604 9.19 -1.51 -7.41
CA LEU A 604 7.98 -0.70 -7.45
C LEU A 604 7.47 -0.61 -8.89
N THR A 605 6.21 -0.97 -9.05
CA THR A 605 5.47 -0.85 -10.31
C THR A 605 4.44 0.26 -10.20
N ALA A 606 4.18 0.98 -11.29
CA ALA A 606 3.12 1.98 -11.32
C ALA A 606 1.78 1.30 -11.03
N TRP A 607 1.00 1.87 -10.11
CA TRP A 607 -0.31 1.37 -9.73
C TRP A 607 -1.33 2.50 -9.75
N PRO A 608 -1.82 2.89 -10.94
CA PRO A 608 -2.64 4.08 -11.13
C PRO A 608 -3.88 4.11 -10.22
N LEU A 609 -4.35 5.32 -9.94
CA LEU A 609 -5.64 5.54 -9.30
C LEU A 609 -6.74 4.96 -10.20
N ALA A 610 -7.50 4.01 -9.65
CA ALA A 610 -8.63 3.40 -10.32
C ALA A 610 -9.94 4.06 -9.87
N PRO A 611 -11.02 3.99 -10.67
CA PRO A 611 -12.35 4.38 -10.23
C PRO A 611 -12.68 3.81 -8.86
N LEU A 612 -13.33 4.61 -8.00
CA LEU A 612 -13.82 4.08 -6.73
C LEU A 612 -14.92 3.06 -7.01
N ALA A 613 -14.99 2.02 -6.19
CA ALA A 613 -16.19 1.19 -6.19
C ALA A 613 -17.40 2.04 -5.77
N PRO A 614 -18.59 1.84 -6.38
CA PRO A 614 -19.78 2.59 -6.03
C PRO A 614 -20.06 2.50 -4.53
N LEU A 615 -20.44 3.61 -3.90
CA LEU A 615 -20.87 3.63 -2.50
C LEU A 615 -22.00 2.61 -2.31
N ALA A 616 -21.81 1.63 -1.42
CA ALA A 616 -22.80 0.60 -1.18
C ALA A 616 -24.13 1.24 -0.69
N PRO A 617 -25.31 0.82 -1.20
CA PRO A 617 -26.58 1.48 -0.89
C PRO A 617 -26.99 1.43 0.61
N SER A 618 -26.31 0.64 1.45
CA SER A 618 -26.53 0.62 2.90
C SER A 618 -25.92 1.81 3.63
N THR A 619 -24.94 2.53 3.06
CA THR A 619 -24.38 3.76 3.66
C THR A 619 -25.20 5.01 3.37
N ALA A 620 -26.05 4.99 2.34
CA ALA A 620 -26.96 6.09 2.01
C ALA A 620 -28.10 6.30 3.03
N ARG A 621 -28.31 5.37 3.98
CA ARG A 621 -29.28 5.53 5.08
C ARG A 621 -28.71 6.25 6.31
N GLY A 622 -27.41 6.57 6.32
CA GLY A 622 -26.74 7.32 7.39
C GLY A 622 -25.78 8.37 6.85
N LEU A 623 -26.09 8.89 5.66
CA LEU A 623 -25.59 10.15 5.11
C LEU A 623 -26.50 11.28 5.59
#